data_AF-A0A5B1M4I4-F1
#
_entry.id   AF-A0A5B1M4I4-F1
#
_cell.length_a   1.000
_cell.length_b   1.000
_cell.length_c   1.000
_cell.angle_alpha   90.00
_cell.angle_beta   90.00
_cell.angle_gamma   90.00
#
_symmetry.space_group_name_H-M   'P 1'
#
loop_
_entity.id
_entity.type
_entity.pdbx_description
1 polymer ?
#
loop_
_entity_poly.entity_id
_entity_poly.type
_entity_poly.pdbx_seq_one_letter_code
_entity_poly.pdbx_strand_id
1 'polypeptide(L)'
;MDVIWFVIVTLVGGTIIGLLGKLVAPGDRDRIPFWLTVVCGIIGMLVGSYLYWVLFGSNNPRFDGHKATPDNSTNGIDWIRHLWQVAVAAVAVMVAATVTGRSRRT
;
A
#
# COMPACT_ATOMS: atom_id res chain seq x y z
N MET A 1 7.35 16.82 -11.18
CA MET A 1 7.92 16.16 -9.98
C MET A 1 9.16 15.42 -10.42
N ASP A 2 10.31 15.71 -9.84
CA ASP A 2 11.55 15.03 -10.20
C ASP A 2 11.41 13.55 -9.84
N VAL A 3 11.61 12.67 -10.81
CA VAL A 3 11.44 11.20 -10.71
C VAL A 3 12.13 10.64 -9.47
N ILE A 4 13.25 11.25 -9.07
CA ILE A 4 14.02 10.92 -7.87
C ILE A 4 13.16 11.01 -6.59
N TRP A 5 12.39 12.08 -6.44
CA TRP A 5 11.53 12.29 -5.27
C TRP A 5 10.44 11.20 -5.17
N PHE A 6 9.81 10.89 -6.30
CA PHE A 6 8.78 9.85 -6.36
C PHE A 6 9.32 8.48 -5.95
N VAL A 7 10.51 8.12 -6.42
CA VAL A 7 11.18 6.85 -6.08
C VAL A 7 11.49 6.79 -4.58
N ILE A 8 12.05 7.86 -4.01
CA ILE A 8 12.39 7.90 -2.58
C ILE A 8 11.14 7.73 -1.72
N VAL A 9 10.07 8.48 -1.99
CA VAL A 9 8.81 8.39 -1.23
C VAL A 9 8.19 7.01 -1.35
N THR A 10 8.19 6.41 -2.54
CA THR A 10 7.62 5.08 -2.77
C THR A 10 8.41 3.99 -2.04
N LEU A 11 9.74 4.10 -1.97
CA LEU A 11 10.57 3.13 -1.25
C LEU A 11 10.40 3.27 0.28
N VAL A 12 10.45 4.49 0.80
CA VAL A 12 10.31 4.75 2.24
C VAL A 12 8.89 4.44 2.70
N GLY A 13 7.89 5.03 2.04
CA GLY A 13 6.48 4.77 2.32
C GLY A 13 6.11 3.31 2.08
N GLY A 14 6.62 2.69 1.01
CA GLY A 14 6.40 1.28 0.70
C GLY A 14 6.96 0.38 1.78
N THR A 15 8.15 0.68 2.33
CA THR A 15 8.69 -0.07 3.47
C THR A 15 7.77 0.03 4.70
N ILE A 16 7.30 1.24 5.04
CA ILE A 16 6.41 1.46 6.18
C ILE A 16 5.07 0.75 5.98
N ILE A 17 4.43 0.96 4.83
CA ILE A 17 3.14 0.36 4.47
C ILE A 17 3.26 -1.17 4.39
N GLY A 18 4.37 -1.70 3.89
CA GLY A 18 4.64 -3.14 3.84
C GLY A 18 4.73 -3.75 5.24
N LEU A 19 5.41 -3.07 6.16
CA LEU A 19 5.48 -3.49 7.56
C LEU A 19 4.10 -3.43 8.24
N LEU A 20 3.35 -2.35 8.06
CA LEU A 20 1.98 -2.22 8.58
C LEU A 20 1.04 -3.26 7.99
N GLY A 21 1.10 -3.48 6.67
CA GLY A 21 0.32 -4.50 5.97
C GLY A 21 0.64 -5.89 6.48
N LYS A 22 1.92 -6.19 6.72
CA LYS A 22 2.32 -7.43 7.40
C LYS A 22 1.69 -7.50 8.79
N LEU A 23 1.76 -6.48 9.61
CA LEU A 23 1.16 -6.52 10.96
C LEU A 23 -0.36 -6.77 10.95
N VAL A 24 -1.07 -6.21 9.97
CA VAL A 24 -2.53 -6.35 9.83
C VAL A 24 -2.93 -7.69 9.18
N ALA A 25 -2.06 -8.29 8.36
CA ALA A 25 -2.34 -9.55 7.68
C ALA A 25 -2.57 -10.72 8.68
N PRO A 26 -3.67 -11.49 8.55
CA PRO A 26 -3.97 -12.63 9.43
C PRO A 26 -3.22 -13.91 9.03
N GLY A 27 -2.79 -14.77 9.97
CA GLY A 27 -2.15 -16.06 9.67
C GLY A 27 -0.62 -16.08 9.81
N ASP A 28 0.04 -17.13 9.32
CA ASP A 28 1.49 -17.39 9.50
C ASP A 28 2.38 -16.49 8.63
N ARG A 29 2.36 -15.19 8.91
CA ARG A 29 3.13 -14.15 8.21
C ARG A 29 4.58 -14.02 8.68
N ASP A 30 4.95 -14.64 9.79
CA ASP A 30 6.26 -14.46 10.41
C ASP A 30 7.39 -15.07 9.58
N ARG A 31 7.06 -16.05 8.72
CA ARG A 31 8.01 -16.74 7.86
C ARG A 31 8.43 -15.95 6.62
N ILE A 32 7.85 -14.76 6.40
CA ILE A 32 8.11 -13.92 5.23
C ILE A 32 9.39 -13.10 5.43
N PRO A 33 10.39 -13.18 4.51
CA PRO A 33 11.61 -12.39 4.60
C PRO A 33 11.31 -10.90 4.45
N PHE A 34 12.14 -10.07 5.09
CA PHE A 34 11.96 -8.61 5.12
C PHE A 34 11.87 -8.00 3.71
N TRP A 35 12.71 -8.44 2.77
CA TRP A 35 12.69 -7.94 1.39
C TRP A 35 11.33 -8.16 0.69
N LEU A 36 10.70 -9.32 0.90
CA LEU A 36 9.39 -9.60 0.31
C LEU A 36 8.30 -8.71 0.92
N THR A 37 8.45 -8.35 2.20
CA THR A 37 7.55 -7.40 2.88
C THR A 37 7.68 -6.00 2.28
N VAL A 38 8.90 -5.55 2.00
CA VAL A 38 9.17 -4.27 1.32
C VAL A 38 8.56 -4.27 -0.09
N VAL A 39 8.74 -5.35 -0.86
CA VAL A 39 8.14 -5.47 -2.20
C VAL A 39 6.60 -5.42 -2.13
N CYS A 40 5.98 -6.14 -1.19
CA CYS A 40 4.53 -6.09 -0.98
C CYS A 40 4.06 -4.68 -0.59
N GLY A 41 4.85 -3.95 0.17
CA GLY A 41 4.56 -2.57 0.55
C GLY A 41 4.70 -1.58 -0.61
N ILE A 42 5.69 -1.74 -1.50
CA ILE A 42 5.80 -0.97 -2.75
C ILE A 42 4.58 -1.26 -3.64
N ILE A 43 4.17 -2.53 -3.77
CA ILE A 43 2.96 -2.92 -4.48
C ILE A 43 1.74 -2.25 -3.83
N GLY A 44 1.64 -2.26 -2.50
CA GLY A 44 0.58 -1.59 -1.75
C GLY A 44 0.51 -0.09 -2.04
N MET A 45 1.65 0.61 -2.11
CA MET A 45 1.68 2.03 -2.47
C MET A 45 1.23 2.28 -3.91
N LEU A 46 1.73 1.52 -4.87
CA LEU A 46 1.44 1.75 -6.29
C LEU A 46 0.00 1.33 -6.63
N VAL A 47 -0.31 0.05 -6.37
CA VAL A 47 -1.62 -0.55 -6.68
C VAL A 47 -2.69 0.02 -5.77
N GLY A 48 -2.40 0.22 -4.49
CA GLY A 48 -3.36 0.81 -3.55
C GLY A 48 -3.73 2.24 -3.93
N SER A 49 -2.78 3.09 -4.33
CA SER A 49 -3.11 4.44 -4.81
C SER A 49 -3.95 4.42 -6.08
N TYR A 50 -3.62 3.54 -7.02
CA TYR A 50 -4.37 3.40 -8.27
C TYR A 50 -5.81 2.92 -8.00
N LEU A 51 -5.98 1.84 -7.22
CA LEU A 51 -7.29 1.31 -6.86
C LEU A 51 -8.12 2.33 -6.07
N TYR A 52 -7.48 3.06 -5.15
CA TYR A 52 -8.15 4.12 -4.39
C TYR A 52 -8.70 5.20 -5.32
N TRP A 53 -7.91 5.66 -6.29
CA TRP A 53 -8.35 6.65 -7.26
C TRP A 53 -9.51 6.15 -8.13
N VAL A 54 -9.44 4.91 -8.64
CA VAL A 54 -10.50 4.33 -9.47
C VAL A 54 -11.82 4.20 -8.70
N LEU A 55 -11.76 3.84 -7.41
CA LEU A 55 -12.96 3.56 -6.60
C LEU A 55 -13.52 4.80 -5.89
N PHE A 56 -12.66 5.70 -5.42
CA PHE A 56 -13.02 6.80 -4.52
C PHE A 56 -12.67 8.19 -5.07
N GLY A 57 -11.99 8.29 -6.21
CA GLY A 57 -11.56 9.56 -6.82
C GLY A 57 -12.68 10.48 -7.30
N SER A 58 -13.95 10.07 -7.20
CA SER A 58 -15.11 10.88 -7.61
C SER A 58 -15.75 11.69 -6.47
N ASN A 59 -15.43 11.41 -5.20
CA ASN A 59 -16.15 11.94 -4.05
C ASN A 59 -15.24 12.73 -3.09
N ASN A 60 -15.04 14.02 -3.35
CA ASN A 60 -14.34 14.90 -2.41
C ASN A 60 -15.30 15.42 -1.32
N PRO A 61 -14.97 15.29 -0.01
CA PRO A 61 -15.64 16.04 1.05
C PRO A 61 -15.51 17.56 0.83
N ARG A 62 -16.31 18.40 1.49
CA ARG A 62 -16.43 19.85 1.18
C ARG A 62 -15.40 20.78 1.84
N PHE A 63 -14.40 20.25 2.53
CA PHE A 63 -13.57 21.05 3.44
C PHE A 63 -12.65 22.12 2.80
N ASP A 64 -12.18 21.98 1.54
CA ASP A 64 -11.33 23.00 0.88
C ASP A 64 -11.67 23.28 -0.61
N GLY A 65 -12.55 22.48 -1.24
CA GLY A 65 -13.08 22.76 -2.58
C GLY A 65 -12.13 22.50 -3.75
N HIS A 66 -10.96 21.88 -3.56
CA HIS A 66 -10.12 21.46 -4.69
C HIS A 66 -10.77 20.34 -5.51
N LYS A 67 -10.49 20.32 -6.83
CA LYS A 67 -10.92 19.23 -7.71
C LYS A 67 -10.18 17.94 -7.33
N ALA A 68 -10.84 16.80 -7.47
CA ALA A 68 -10.21 15.50 -7.24
C ALA A 68 -9.13 15.28 -8.30
N THR A 69 -7.89 15.11 -7.86
CA THR A 69 -6.78 14.73 -8.73
C THR A 69 -6.26 13.34 -8.31
N PRO A 70 -5.55 12.62 -9.21
CA PRO A 70 -5.02 11.29 -8.90
C PRO A 70 -4.10 11.24 -7.67
N ASP A 71 -3.41 12.34 -7.41
CA ASP A 71 -2.51 12.54 -6.29
C ASP A 71 -3.21 13.10 -5.04
N ASN A 72 -4.42 13.65 -5.19
CA ASN A 72 -5.15 14.29 -4.11
C ASN A 72 -6.68 14.12 -4.24
N SER A 73 -7.18 12.99 -3.74
CA SER A 73 -8.62 12.64 -3.79
C SER A 73 -9.38 12.96 -2.49
N THR A 74 -8.73 13.58 -1.49
CA THR A 74 -9.34 14.00 -0.22
C THR A 74 -8.82 15.38 0.17
N ASN A 75 -9.68 16.30 0.62
CA ASN A 75 -9.22 17.61 1.09
C ASN A 75 -8.33 17.46 2.34
N GLY A 76 -7.03 17.76 2.21
CA GLY A 76 -6.03 17.65 3.28
C GLY A 76 -5.07 16.48 3.13
N ILE A 77 -4.60 15.93 4.26
CA ILE A 77 -3.74 14.73 4.25
C ILE A 77 -4.62 13.51 3.97
N ASP A 78 -4.38 12.84 2.84
CA ASP A 78 -5.17 11.69 2.37
C ASP A 78 -4.84 10.40 3.16
N TRP A 79 -5.10 10.42 4.46
CA TRP A 79 -4.85 9.30 5.38
C TRP A 79 -5.64 8.05 5.01
N ILE A 80 -6.84 8.21 4.45
CA ILE A 80 -7.70 7.11 4.00
C ILE A 80 -7.05 6.34 2.85
N ARG A 81 -6.41 7.03 1.90
CA ARG A 81 -5.60 6.39 0.87
C ARG A 81 -4.50 5.54 1.48
N HIS A 82 -3.80 6.04 2.50
CA HIS A 82 -2.74 5.26 3.16
C HIS A 82 -3.29 4.04 3.90
N LEU A 83 -4.46 4.15 4.54
CA LEU A 83 -5.13 2.98 5.13
C LEU A 83 -5.51 1.94 4.07
N TRP A 84 -5.99 2.39 2.90
CA TRP A 84 -6.29 1.51 1.77
C TRP A 84 -5.03 0.83 1.22
N GLN A 85 -3.92 1.57 1.10
CA GLN A 85 -2.62 1.00 0.72
C GLN A 85 -2.17 -0.08 1.71
N VAL A 86 -2.39 0.10 3.02
CA VAL A 86 -2.11 -0.93 4.04
C VAL A 86 -2.99 -2.16 3.83
N ALA A 87 -4.28 -2.00 3.53
CA ALA A 87 -5.16 -3.12 3.26
C ALA A 87 -4.72 -3.92 2.02
N VAL A 88 -4.37 -3.22 0.93
CA VAL A 88 -3.83 -3.86 -0.29
C VAL A 88 -2.49 -4.53 -0.02
N ALA A 89 -1.60 -3.90 0.75
CA ALA A 89 -0.34 -4.50 1.17
C ALA A 89 -0.56 -5.76 2.02
N ALA A 90 -1.55 -5.75 2.93
CA ALA A 90 -1.89 -6.94 3.72
C ALA A 90 -2.33 -8.10 2.82
N VAL A 91 -3.16 -7.84 1.81
CA VAL A 91 -3.56 -8.85 0.82
C VAL A 91 -2.34 -9.36 0.04
N ALA A 92 -1.45 -8.47 -0.41
CA ALA A 92 -0.23 -8.86 -1.10
C ALA A 92 0.68 -9.73 -0.22
N VAL A 93 0.85 -9.36 1.06
CA VAL A 93 1.61 -10.13 2.05
C VAL A 93 0.99 -11.51 2.24
N MET A 94 -0.34 -11.62 2.32
CA MET A 94 -1.04 -12.91 2.45
C MET A 94 -0.75 -13.82 1.26
N VAL A 95 -0.92 -13.32 0.05
CA VAL A 95 -0.60 -14.07 -1.17
C VAL A 95 0.87 -14.50 -1.15
N ALA A 96 1.77 -13.59 -0.84
CA ALA A 96 3.20 -13.87 -0.80
C ALA A 96 3.57 -14.93 0.27
N ALA A 97 2.91 -14.91 1.43
CA ALA A 97 3.07 -15.91 2.50
C ALA A 97 2.65 -17.30 2.03
N THR A 98 1.52 -17.40 1.34
CA THR A 98 1.01 -18.70 0.84
C THR A 98 1.92 -19.32 -0.21
N VAL A 99 2.48 -18.49 -1.10
CA VAL A 99 3.39 -18.95 -2.17
C VAL A 99 4.73 -19.39 -1.59
N THR A 100 5.29 -18.62 -0.65
CA THR A 100 6.60 -18.90 -0.06
C THR A 100 6.57 -19.97 1.05
N GLY A 101 5.46 -20.09 1.77
CA GLY A 101 5.29 -21.06 2.85
C GLY A 101 5.18 -22.52 2.39
N ARG A 102 4.84 -22.77 1.12
CA ARG A 102 4.63 -24.12 0.58
C ARG A 102 5.92 -24.90 0.26
N SER A 103 7.08 -24.25 0.36
CA SER A 103 8.36 -24.80 -0.11
C SER A 103 9.15 -25.67 0.90
N ARG A 104 8.60 -26.05 2.06
CA ARG A 104 9.30 -26.90 3.06
C ARG A 104 8.50 -28.13 3.48
N ARG A 105 8.26 -29.04 2.54
CA ARG A 105 7.94 -30.44 2.82
C ARG A 105 8.82 -31.34 1.95
N THR A 106 10.03 -31.58 2.43
CA THR A 106 10.90 -32.71 2.04
C THR A 106 11.68 -33.11 3.29
#